data_AF-X0SM74-F1
#
_entry.id   AF-X0SM74-F1
#
_cell.length_a   1.000
_cell.length_b   1.000
_cell.length_c   1.000
_cell.angle_alpha   90.00
_cell.angle_beta   90.00
_cell.angle_gamma   90.00
#
_symmetry.space_group_name_H-M   'P 1'
#
loop_
_entity.id
_entity.type
_entity.pdbx_description
1 polymer ?
#
loop_
_entity_poly.entity_id
_entity_poly.type
_entity_poly.pdbx_seq_one_letter_code
_entity_poly.pdbx_strand_id
1 'polypeptide(L)'
;NVMFHIHTNREQWEAYQQCKALEPLYEKQKNKFKEDENKIVKELVRLTGTNKRTINDRLNFLKWPVNIKNMVYYERPDLYWTIAEIEGGIIKPAEKNFPEYFEKVSKNEVREYLLKKYIEGTVRVATEVRKVTHIFKIPKENIDQHKYAYKIFNKLVKEVDYTFEEAQEEFGVKFPEVEKSMKISYIKLRNQLLKTITILKEYDISLLSKMITKTKKEELNEMLQNLKEVLDNFKQDFQNLS
;
A
#
# COMPACT_ATOMS: atom_id res chain seq x y z
N ASN A 1 31.10 -3.27 2.53
CA ASN A 1 30.13 -3.59 3.61
C ASN A 1 29.84 -2.39 4.51
N VAL A 2 30.84 -1.72 5.10
CA VAL A 2 30.63 -0.48 5.89
C VAL A 2 30.01 0.64 5.03
N MET A 3 30.41 0.73 3.75
CA MET A 3 29.94 1.76 2.81
C MET A 3 28.43 1.66 2.49
N PHE A 4 27.87 0.46 2.27
CA PHE A 4 26.42 0.29 2.03
C PHE A 4 25.59 0.69 3.27
N HIS A 5 26.05 0.34 4.47
CA HIS A 5 25.42 0.76 5.73
C HIS A 5 25.50 2.29 5.96
N ILE A 6 26.60 2.93 5.52
CA ILE A 6 26.75 4.39 5.58
C ILE A 6 25.79 5.07 4.60
N HIS A 7 25.68 4.63 3.35
CA HIS A 7 24.76 5.25 2.37
C HIS A 7 23.29 4.81 2.48
N THR A 8 22.96 3.96 3.45
CA THR A 8 21.56 3.66 3.79
C THR A 8 21.09 4.50 4.98
N ASN A 9 22.01 4.92 5.85
CA ASN A 9 21.69 5.56 7.12
C ASN A 9 22.29 6.96 7.32
N ARG A 10 23.30 7.38 6.52
CA ARG A 10 24.04 8.65 6.70
C ARG A 10 24.01 9.56 5.46
N GLU A 11 24.15 9.00 4.26
CA GLU A 11 23.79 9.67 3.00
C GLU A 11 22.54 8.97 2.49
N GLN A 12 21.42 9.66 2.31
CA GLN A 12 20.17 8.97 1.96
C GLN A 12 20.14 8.61 0.47
N TRP A 13 20.62 7.41 0.14
CA TRP A 13 20.30 6.81 -1.16
C TRP A 13 18.80 6.54 -1.26
N GLU A 14 18.24 6.84 -2.42
CA GLU A 14 16.89 6.43 -2.77
C GLU A 14 16.78 4.91 -2.86
N ALA A 15 15.57 4.39 -2.66
CA ALA A 15 15.35 2.95 -2.54
C ALA A 15 15.81 2.16 -3.78
N TYR A 16 15.63 2.70 -4.99
CA TYR A 16 16.09 2.07 -6.23
C TYR A 16 17.64 2.06 -6.34
N GLN A 17 18.33 3.08 -5.82
CA GLN A 17 19.80 3.14 -5.80
C GLN A 17 20.36 2.08 -4.84
N GLN A 18 19.70 1.90 -3.69
CA GLN A 18 20.02 0.81 -2.76
C GLN A 18 19.84 -0.56 -3.42
N CYS A 19 18.77 -0.77 -4.20
CA CYS A 19 18.59 -1.99 -4.98
C CYS A 19 19.73 -2.20 -5.98
N LYS A 20 20.08 -1.17 -6.77
CA LYS A 20 21.18 -1.24 -7.74
C LYS A 20 22.50 -1.67 -7.11
N ALA A 21 22.81 -1.13 -5.93
CA ALA A 21 24.01 -1.50 -5.18
C ALA A 21 23.92 -2.90 -4.52
N LEU A 22 22.71 -3.34 -4.14
CA LEU A 22 22.47 -4.64 -3.50
C LEU A 22 22.43 -5.80 -4.50
N GLU A 23 22.10 -5.53 -5.76
CA GLU A 23 21.83 -6.53 -6.80
C GLU A 23 22.96 -7.56 -7.01
N PRO A 24 24.25 -7.19 -7.10
CA PRO A 24 25.32 -8.19 -7.24
C PRO A 24 25.40 -9.16 -6.06
N LEU A 25 25.14 -8.67 -4.84
CA LEU A 25 25.09 -9.51 -3.64
C LEU A 25 23.85 -10.41 -3.67
N TYR A 26 22.71 -9.88 -4.09
CA TYR A 26 21.47 -10.63 -4.23
C TYR A 26 21.63 -11.79 -5.22
N GLU A 27 22.14 -11.56 -6.43
CA GLU A 27 22.33 -12.62 -7.43
C GLU A 27 23.30 -13.72 -6.94
N LYS A 28 24.38 -13.33 -6.25
CA LYS A 28 25.29 -14.29 -5.62
C LYS A 28 24.58 -15.17 -4.57
N GLN A 29 23.74 -14.57 -3.72
CA GLN A 29 22.98 -15.32 -2.71
C GLN A 29 21.85 -16.15 -3.32
N LYS A 30 21.19 -15.64 -4.36
CA LYS A 30 20.14 -16.34 -5.11
C LYS A 30 20.65 -17.67 -5.67
N ASN A 31 21.84 -17.65 -6.30
CA ASN A 31 22.50 -18.84 -6.81
C ASN A 31 22.93 -19.80 -5.67
N LYS A 32 23.51 -19.25 -4.59
CA LYS A 32 23.99 -20.05 -3.44
C LYS A 32 22.85 -20.78 -2.72
N PHE A 33 21.71 -20.13 -2.54
CA PHE A 33 20.61 -20.65 -1.72
C PHE A 33 19.43 -21.19 -2.54
N LYS A 34 19.61 -21.36 -3.86
CA LYS A 34 18.56 -21.89 -4.76
C LYS A 34 17.23 -21.16 -4.59
N GLU A 35 17.28 -19.83 -4.56
CA GLU A 35 16.12 -18.95 -4.39
C GLU A 35 15.37 -19.03 -3.03
N ASP A 36 15.93 -19.70 -2.01
CA ASP A 36 15.38 -19.69 -0.64
C ASP A 36 15.44 -18.28 -0.04
N GLU A 37 14.33 -17.55 -0.12
CA GLU A 37 14.23 -16.15 0.28
C GLU A 37 14.62 -15.93 1.74
N ASN A 38 14.24 -16.83 2.65
CA ASN A 38 14.56 -16.68 4.07
C ASN A 38 16.06 -16.74 4.32
N LYS A 39 16.77 -17.65 3.64
CA LYS A 39 18.23 -17.74 3.73
C LYS A 39 18.92 -16.57 3.05
N ILE A 40 18.43 -16.14 1.89
CA ILE A 40 18.95 -14.97 1.16
C ILE A 40 18.84 -13.72 2.05
N VAL A 41 17.66 -13.46 2.63
CA VAL A 41 17.42 -12.32 3.51
C VAL A 41 18.36 -12.36 4.72
N LYS A 42 18.47 -13.51 5.39
CA LYS A 42 19.34 -13.68 6.57
C LYS A 42 20.80 -13.34 6.23
N GLU A 43 21.27 -13.81 5.08
CA GLU A 43 22.64 -13.56 4.64
C GLU A 43 22.87 -12.12 4.19
N LEU A 44 21.91 -11.50 3.49
CA LEU A 44 22.02 -10.09 3.07
C LEU A 44 22.00 -9.14 4.29
N VAL A 45 21.19 -9.42 5.30
CA VAL A 45 21.23 -8.69 6.59
C VAL A 45 22.63 -8.79 7.20
N ARG A 46 23.20 -9.99 7.27
CA ARG A 46 24.54 -10.22 7.81
C ARG A 46 25.64 -9.48 7.02
N LEU A 47 25.56 -9.47 5.70
CA LEU A 47 26.58 -8.88 4.82
C LEU A 47 26.51 -7.35 4.77
N THR A 48 25.30 -6.78 4.83
CA THR A 48 25.08 -5.34 4.64
C THR A 48 24.90 -4.58 5.94
N GLY A 49 24.60 -5.26 7.05
CA GLY A 49 24.18 -4.64 8.31
C GLY A 49 22.80 -3.98 8.25
N THR A 50 22.08 -4.10 7.13
CA THR A 50 20.76 -3.49 6.93
C THR A 50 19.70 -4.32 7.66
N ASN A 51 18.66 -3.65 8.19
CA ASN A 51 17.58 -4.36 8.88
C ASN A 51 16.80 -5.29 7.93
N LYS A 52 16.21 -6.35 8.49
CA LYS A 52 15.47 -7.38 7.76
C LYS A 52 14.32 -6.83 6.93
N ARG A 53 13.59 -5.83 7.45
CA ARG A 53 12.43 -5.24 6.76
C ARG A 53 12.86 -4.55 5.48
N THR A 54 13.87 -3.68 5.55
CA THR A 54 14.41 -2.99 4.39
C THR A 54 14.94 -3.99 3.35
N ILE A 55 15.65 -5.04 3.76
CA ILE A 55 16.09 -6.08 2.81
C ILE A 55 14.88 -6.74 2.12
N ASN A 56 13.86 -7.16 2.87
CA ASN A 56 12.63 -7.73 2.28
C ASN A 56 11.97 -6.77 1.28
N ASP A 57 11.88 -5.49 1.61
CA ASP A 57 11.30 -4.48 0.74
C ASP A 57 12.12 -4.31 -0.55
N ARG A 58 13.46 -4.35 -0.48
CA ARG A 58 14.34 -4.28 -1.67
C ARG A 58 14.25 -5.56 -2.51
N LEU A 59 14.09 -6.72 -1.87
CA LEU A 59 13.91 -7.99 -2.59
C LEU A 59 12.61 -8.02 -3.39
N ASN A 60 11.57 -7.28 -2.98
CA ASN A 60 10.35 -7.16 -3.77
C ASN A 60 10.62 -6.60 -5.19
N PHE A 61 11.58 -5.69 -5.30
CA PHE A 61 12.02 -5.14 -6.58
C PHE A 61 13.06 -6.03 -7.28
N LEU A 62 14.06 -6.54 -6.55
CA LEU A 62 15.20 -7.26 -7.16
C LEU A 62 14.84 -8.56 -7.89
N LYS A 63 13.68 -9.15 -7.58
CA LYS A 63 13.12 -10.34 -8.24
C LYS A 63 12.59 -10.07 -9.66
N TRP A 64 12.41 -8.81 -10.04
CA TRP A 64 11.85 -8.46 -11.33
C TRP A 64 12.82 -8.72 -12.47
N PRO A 65 12.33 -8.91 -13.71
CA PRO A 65 13.16 -9.09 -14.90
C PRO A 65 14.19 -7.97 -15.08
N VAL A 66 15.37 -8.32 -15.63
CA VAL A 66 16.50 -7.40 -15.79
C VAL A 66 16.15 -6.19 -16.66
N ASN A 67 15.37 -6.37 -17.72
CA ASN A 67 14.87 -5.29 -18.56
C ASN A 67 14.03 -4.27 -17.75
N ILE A 68 13.15 -4.74 -16.86
CA ILE A 68 12.34 -3.85 -16.01
C ILE A 68 13.23 -3.16 -14.96
N LYS A 69 14.15 -3.88 -14.34
CA LYS A 69 15.10 -3.29 -13.37
C LYS A 69 15.95 -2.19 -14.01
N ASN A 70 16.47 -2.43 -15.22
CA ASN A 70 17.23 -1.45 -15.98
C ASN A 70 16.40 -0.22 -16.34
N MET A 71 15.17 -0.40 -16.81
CA MET A 71 14.25 0.72 -17.07
C MET A 71 14.10 1.59 -15.80
N VAL A 72 13.91 0.99 -14.63
CA VAL A 72 13.79 1.77 -13.37
C VAL A 72 15.11 2.45 -12.99
N TYR A 73 16.25 1.79 -13.16
CA TYR A 73 17.54 2.36 -12.78
C TYR A 73 18.00 3.54 -13.64
N TYR A 74 17.61 3.58 -14.90
CA TYR A 74 18.18 4.51 -15.88
C TYR A 74 17.16 5.48 -16.47
N GLU A 75 15.89 5.11 -16.54
CA GLU A 75 14.87 5.87 -17.28
C GLU A 75 13.70 6.31 -16.40
N ARG A 76 13.18 5.41 -15.57
CA ARG A 76 11.91 5.57 -14.84
C ARG A 76 12.00 5.17 -13.37
N PRO A 77 12.81 5.89 -12.56
CA PRO A 77 12.97 5.60 -11.12
C PRO A 77 11.65 5.73 -10.33
N ASP A 78 10.67 6.48 -10.85
CA ASP A 78 9.32 6.61 -10.30
C ASP A 78 8.58 5.27 -10.19
N LEU A 79 8.89 4.30 -11.05
CA LEU A 79 8.23 2.99 -11.07
C LEU A 79 8.65 2.07 -9.92
N TYR A 80 9.71 2.39 -9.19
CA TYR A 80 10.21 1.55 -8.09
C TYR A 80 9.12 1.21 -7.06
N TRP A 81 8.36 2.22 -6.61
CA TRP A 81 7.35 2.03 -5.57
C TRP A 81 6.17 1.20 -6.08
N THR A 82 5.75 1.44 -7.32
CA THR A 82 4.72 0.65 -7.99
C THR A 82 5.11 -0.83 -8.07
N ILE A 83 6.33 -1.12 -8.51
CA ILE A 83 6.85 -2.49 -8.59
C ILE A 83 6.88 -3.16 -7.21
N ALA A 84 7.38 -2.45 -6.20
CA ALA A 84 7.47 -2.98 -4.84
C ALA A 84 6.08 -3.29 -4.24
N GLU A 85 5.09 -2.43 -4.51
CA GLU A 85 3.70 -2.62 -4.08
C GLU A 85 3.03 -3.78 -4.84
N ILE A 86 3.23 -3.91 -6.15
CA ILE A 86 2.71 -5.05 -6.93
C ILE A 86 3.25 -6.37 -6.36
N GLU A 87 4.56 -6.47 -6.14
CA GLU A 87 5.16 -7.71 -5.65
C GLU A 87 4.69 -8.05 -4.23
N GLY A 88 4.71 -7.07 -3.32
CA GLY A 88 4.36 -7.28 -1.91
C GLY A 88 2.86 -7.38 -1.64
N GLY A 89 2.04 -6.68 -2.41
CA GLY A 89 0.60 -6.57 -2.24
C GLY A 89 -0.22 -7.56 -3.06
N ILE A 90 0.29 -8.00 -4.22
CA ILE A 90 -0.42 -8.90 -5.13
C ILE A 90 0.32 -10.21 -5.30
N ILE A 91 1.55 -10.18 -5.84
CA ILE A 91 2.22 -11.40 -6.33
C ILE A 91 2.56 -12.36 -5.19
N LYS A 92 3.23 -11.89 -4.14
CA LYS A 92 3.58 -12.74 -2.99
C LYS A 92 2.36 -13.33 -2.28
N PRO A 93 1.30 -12.55 -1.97
CA PRO A 93 0.06 -13.11 -1.44
C PRO A 93 -0.59 -14.12 -2.39
N ALA A 94 -0.66 -13.81 -3.68
CA ALA A 94 -1.23 -14.69 -4.69
C ALA A 94 -0.41 -15.99 -4.85
N GLU A 95 0.91 -15.96 -4.77
CA GLU A 95 1.75 -17.17 -4.85
C GLU A 95 1.47 -18.11 -3.68
N LYS A 96 1.24 -17.55 -2.49
CA LYS A 96 0.88 -18.33 -1.30
C LYS A 96 -0.54 -18.89 -1.38
N ASN A 97 -1.49 -18.08 -1.83
CA ASN A 97 -2.91 -18.41 -1.76
C ASN A 97 -3.43 -19.11 -3.03
N PHE A 98 -2.86 -18.83 -4.20
CA PHE A 98 -3.26 -19.39 -5.50
C PHE A 98 -2.07 -20.07 -6.23
N PRO A 99 -1.32 -20.98 -5.59
CA PRO A 99 -0.17 -21.63 -6.21
C PRO A 99 -0.51 -22.30 -7.55
N GLU A 100 -1.72 -22.87 -7.67
CA GLU A 100 -2.23 -23.51 -8.88
C GLU A 100 -2.33 -22.57 -10.11
N TYR A 101 -2.37 -21.25 -9.89
CA TYR A 101 -2.32 -20.28 -10.97
C TYR A 101 -0.90 -20.20 -11.55
N PHE A 102 0.11 -20.14 -10.68
CA PHE A 102 1.51 -19.99 -11.06
C PHE A 102 2.17 -21.28 -11.57
N GLU A 103 1.48 -22.42 -11.43
CA GLU A 103 1.81 -23.64 -12.17
C GLU A 103 1.55 -23.50 -13.67
N LYS A 104 0.65 -22.59 -14.08
CA LYS A 104 0.21 -22.40 -15.47
C LYS A 104 0.75 -21.12 -16.10
N VAL A 105 0.94 -20.08 -15.30
CA VAL A 105 1.34 -18.74 -15.77
C VAL A 105 2.63 -18.32 -15.08
N SER A 106 3.59 -17.83 -15.85
CA SER A 106 4.86 -17.36 -15.31
C SER A 106 4.67 -16.14 -14.40
N LYS A 107 5.38 -16.12 -13.27
CA LYS A 107 5.42 -14.94 -12.37
C LYS A 107 5.88 -13.68 -13.10
N ASN A 108 6.81 -13.80 -14.05
CA ASN A 108 7.31 -12.65 -14.81
C ASN A 108 6.25 -12.10 -15.78
N GLU A 109 5.43 -12.98 -16.35
CA GLU A 109 4.33 -12.58 -17.22
C GLU A 109 3.28 -11.79 -16.41
N VAL A 110 2.90 -12.28 -15.23
CA VAL A 110 2.01 -11.55 -14.30
C VAL A 110 2.59 -10.19 -13.91
N ARG A 111 3.89 -10.12 -13.60
CA ARG A 111 4.59 -8.86 -13.29
C ARG A 111 4.46 -7.84 -14.41
N GLU A 112 4.76 -8.27 -15.63
CA GLU A 112 4.72 -7.40 -16.82
C GLU A 112 3.30 -6.91 -17.10
N TYR A 113 2.28 -7.77 -17.04
CA TYR A 113 0.89 -7.37 -17.22
C TYR A 113 0.44 -6.36 -16.16
N LEU A 114 0.74 -6.60 -14.88
CA LEU A 114 0.35 -5.69 -13.80
C LEU A 114 1.08 -4.35 -13.90
N LEU A 115 2.34 -4.34 -14.32
CA LEU A 115 3.10 -3.09 -14.53
C LEU A 115 2.61 -2.33 -15.78
N LYS A 116 2.23 -3.03 -16.84
CA LYS A 116 1.72 -2.42 -18.08
C LYS A 116 0.50 -1.52 -17.82
N LYS A 117 -0.41 -1.94 -16.93
CA LYS A 117 -1.57 -1.14 -16.48
C LYS A 117 -1.20 0.20 -15.86
N TYR A 118 -0.07 0.26 -15.17
CA TYR A 118 0.46 1.51 -14.62
C TYR A 118 1.06 2.39 -15.72
N ILE A 119 1.81 1.78 -16.63
CA ILE A 119 2.49 2.51 -17.72
C ILE A 119 1.47 3.11 -18.69
N GLU A 120 0.39 2.39 -18.99
CA GLU A 120 -0.67 2.84 -19.90
C GLU A 120 -1.68 3.81 -19.25
N GLY A 121 -1.47 4.16 -17.98
CA GLY A 121 -2.22 5.23 -17.31
C GLY A 121 -3.56 4.81 -16.72
N THR A 122 -3.89 3.53 -16.75
CA THR A 122 -5.09 2.96 -16.11
C THR A 122 -5.00 3.03 -14.57
N VAL A 123 -3.79 3.11 -14.02
CA VAL A 123 -3.52 3.22 -12.57
C VAL A 123 -2.54 4.37 -12.32
N ARG A 124 -2.91 5.35 -11.49
CA ARG A 124 -2.21 6.64 -11.42
C ARG A 124 -1.17 6.73 -10.32
N VAL A 125 -1.32 5.95 -9.25
CA VAL A 125 -0.40 5.97 -8.10
C VAL A 125 -0.15 4.56 -7.53
N ALA A 126 1.07 4.29 -7.08
CA ALA A 126 1.47 3.01 -6.49
C ALA A 126 0.54 2.55 -5.34
N THR A 127 -0.08 3.50 -4.63
CA THR A 127 -0.99 3.21 -3.52
C THR A 127 -2.30 2.55 -3.97
N GLU A 128 -2.65 2.58 -5.25
CA GLU A 128 -3.84 1.88 -5.76
C GLU A 128 -3.71 0.36 -5.64
N VAL A 129 -2.50 -0.22 -5.66
CA VAL A 129 -2.32 -1.65 -5.34
C VAL A 129 -2.89 -2.00 -3.96
N ARG A 130 -2.81 -1.07 -3.00
CA ARG A 130 -3.23 -1.31 -1.62
C ARG A 130 -4.74 -1.52 -1.52
N LYS A 131 -5.53 -0.99 -2.47
CA LYS A 131 -6.98 -1.20 -2.57
C LYS A 131 -7.32 -2.69 -2.66
N VAL A 132 -6.56 -3.46 -3.44
CA VAL A 132 -6.84 -4.88 -3.73
C VAL A 132 -6.01 -5.86 -2.91
N THR A 133 -5.01 -5.39 -2.15
CA THR A 133 -4.09 -6.25 -1.40
C THR A 133 -4.79 -7.22 -0.45
N HIS A 134 -5.93 -6.82 0.11
CA HIS A 134 -6.71 -7.67 1.02
C HIS A 134 -7.34 -8.88 0.30
N ILE A 135 -7.78 -8.70 -0.94
CA ILE A 135 -8.40 -9.75 -1.78
C ILE A 135 -7.43 -10.92 -1.94
N PHE A 136 -6.15 -10.64 -2.20
CA PHE A 136 -5.14 -11.66 -2.44
C PHE A 136 -4.57 -12.28 -1.16
N LYS A 137 -4.96 -11.77 0.02
CA LYS A 137 -4.59 -12.32 1.33
C LYS A 137 -5.63 -13.28 1.90
N ILE A 138 -6.76 -13.45 1.21
CA ILE A 138 -7.86 -14.32 1.64
C ILE A 138 -7.40 -15.77 1.67
N PRO A 139 -7.46 -16.43 2.84
CA PRO A 139 -6.86 -17.74 3.00
C PRO A 139 -7.81 -18.82 2.47
N LYS A 140 -7.28 -20.03 2.19
CA LYS A 140 -8.01 -21.12 1.51
C LYS A 140 -9.23 -21.63 2.29
N GLU A 141 -9.28 -21.37 3.60
CA GLU A 141 -10.37 -21.77 4.49
C GLU A 141 -11.67 -21.00 4.21
N ASN A 142 -11.58 -19.77 3.67
CA ASN A 142 -12.76 -19.02 3.24
C ASN A 142 -13.10 -19.36 1.79
N ILE A 143 -13.69 -20.55 1.58
CA ILE A 143 -13.84 -21.18 0.27
C ILE A 143 -14.48 -20.24 -0.78
N ASP A 144 -15.58 -19.58 -0.43
CA ASP A 144 -16.33 -18.75 -1.39
C ASP A 144 -15.58 -17.46 -1.73
N GLN A 145 -15.05 -16.76 -0.73
CA GLN A 145 -14.25 -15.56 -0.95
C GLN A 145 -12.94 -15.90 -1.69
N HIS A 146 -12.33 -17.03 -1.39
CA HIS A 146 -11.09 -17.48 -2.01
C HIS A 146 -11.29 -17.81 -3.49
N LYS A 147 -12.35 -18.55 -3.84
CA LYS A 147 -12.70 -18.83 -5.25
C LYS A 147 -12.98 -17.54 -6.02
N TYR A 148 -13.67 -16.58 -5.40
CA TYR A 148 -13.96 -15.31 -6.05
C TYR A 148 -12.71 -14.43 -6.18
N ALA A 149 -11.85 -14.40 -5.17
CA ALA A 149 -10.56 -13.72 -5.23
C ALA A 149 -9.67 -14.28 -6.35
N TYR A 150 -9.67 -15.60 -6.56
CA TYR A 150 -9.00 -16.24 -7.69
C TYR A 150 -9.57 -15.75 -9.04
N LYS A 151 -10.91 -15.65 -9.16
CA LYS A 151 -11.57 -15.11 -10.36
C LYS A 151 -11.14 -13.65 -10.61
N ILE A 152 -11.16 -12.80 -9.59
CA ILE A 152 -10.72 -11.40 -9.66
C ILE A 152 -9.25 -11.32 -10.06
N PHE A 153 -8.38 -12.13 -9.46
CA PHE A 153 -6.96 -12.18 -9.82
C PHE A 153 -6.75 -12.53 -11.29
N ASN A 154 -7.41 -13.57 -11.78
CA ASN A 154 -7.32 -13.99 -13.18
C ASN A 154 -7.83 -12.90 -14.14
N LYS A 155 -8.93 -12.23 -13.81
CA LYS A 155 -9.47 -11.10 -14.58
C LYS A 155 -8.47 -9.93 -14.61
N LEU A 156 -7.92 -9.59 -13.45
CA LEU A 156 -6.94 -8.52 -13.28
C LEU A 156 -5.65 -8.77 -14.08
N VAL A 157 -5.18 -10.00 -14.21
CA VAL A 157 -4.01 -10.29 -15.04
C VAL A 157 -4.33 -10.25 -16.53
N LYS A 158 -5.51 -10.74 -16.95
CA LYS A 158 -5.85 -10.93 -18.38
C LYS A 158 -6.39 -9.68 -19.07
N GLU A 159 -7.16 -8.87 -18.38
CA GLU A 159 -7.87 -7.73 -18.97
C GLU A 159 -7.11 -6.45 -18.64
N VAL A 160 -6.42 -5.84 -19.60
CA VAL A 160 -5.59 -4.64 -19.37
C VAL A 160 -6.41 -3.47 -18.83
N ASP A 161 -7.64 -3.29 -19.31
CA ASP A 161 -8.53 -2.20 -18.90
C ASP A 161 -9.13 -2.39 -17.51
N TYR A 162 -9.11 -3.62 -16.96
CA TYR A 162 -9.67 -3.90 -15.64
C TYR A 162 -8.78 -3.35 -14.52
N THR A 163 -9.30 -2.39 -13.75
CA THR A 163 -8.52 -1.61 -12.78
C THR A 163 -8.50 -2.25 -11.39
N PHE A 164 -7.59 -1.79 -10.52
CA PHE A 164 -7.63 -2.20 -9.10
C PHE A 164 -8.87 -1.68 -8.37
N GLU A 165 -9.43 -0.56 -8.81
CA GLU A 165 -10.65 0.00 -8.25
C GLU A 165 -11.86 -0.86 -8.59
N GLU A 166 -12.00 -1.24 -9.86
CA GLU A 166 -13.05 -2.16 -10.31
C GLU A 166 -12.94 -3.54 -9.64
N ALA A 167 -11.71 -4.02 -9.43
CA ALA A 167 -11.46 -5.25 -8.67
C ALA A 167 -11.91 -5.14 -7.21
N GLN A 168 -11.68 -3.99 -6.57
CA GLN A 168 -12.16 -3.73 -5.21
C GLN A 168 -13.69 -3.67 -5.18
N GLU A 169 -14.31 -2.90 -6.07
CA GLU A 169 -15.77 -2.73 -6.15
C GLU A 169 -16.48 -4.06 -6.44
N GLU A 170 -16.02 -4.82 -7.44
CA GLU A 170 -16.60 -6.12 -7.80
C GLU A 170 -16.51 -7.12 -6.63
N PHE A 171 -15.42 -7.05 -5.84
CA PHE A 171 -15.27 -7.88 -4.65
C PHE A 171 -16.16 -7.40 -3.49
N GLY A 172 -16.20 -6.10 -3.22
CA GLY A 172 -16.99 -5.48 -2.15
C GLY A 172 -18.49 -5.66 -2.33
N VAL A 173 -19.01 -5.59 -3.57
CA VAL A 173 -20.41 -5.88 -3.88
C VAL A 173 -20.78 -7.33 -3.54
N LYS A 174 -19.85 -8.28 -3.78
CA LYS A 174 -20.09 -9.70 -3.52
C LYS A 174 -19.94 -10.07 -2.04
N PHE A 175 -19.02 -9.42 -1.33
CA PHE A 175 -18.72 -9.67 0.08
C PHE A 175 -18.66 -8.38 0.91
N PRO A 176 -19.81 -7.70 1.14
CA PRO A 176 -19.85 -6.42 1.86
C PRO A 176 -19.35 -6.50 3.31
N GLU A 177 -19.40 -7.68 3.92
CA GLU A 177 -18.88 -7.95 5.26
C GLU A 177 -17.36 -7.75 5.36
N VAL A 178 -16.64 -7.96 4.26
CA VAL A 178 -15.18 -7.76 4.19
C VAL A 178 -14.86 -6.26 4.19
N GLU A 179 -15.64 -5.43 3.52
CA GLU A 179 -15.49 -3.96 3.57
C GLU A 179 -15.93 -3.38 4.92
N LYS A 180 -17.00 -3.90 5.53
CA LYS A 180 -17.41 -3.49 6.89
C LYS A 180 -16.35 -3.82 7.95
N SER A 181 -15.51 -4.83 7.71
CA SER A 181 -14.37 -5.17 8.56
C SER A 181 -13.15 -4.24 8.37
N MET A 182 -13.10 -3.45 7.29
CA MET A 182 -12.15 -2.33 7.14
C MET A 182 -12.58 -1.15 8.02
N LYS A 183 -12.65 -1.39 9.34
CA LYS A 183 -12.76 -0.32 10.32
C LYS A 183 -11.67 0.70 10.01
N ILE A 184 -12.07 1.95 9.79
CA ILE A 184 -11.18 3.11 9.74
C ILE A 184 -10.17 2.94 10.86
N SER A 185 -8.88 2.78 10.52
CA SER A 185 -7.86 2.57 11.55
C SER A 185 -7.96 3.72 12.57
N TYR A 186 -7.84 3.42 13.86
CA TYR A 186 -7.95 4.42 14.94
C TYR A 186 -7.12 5.68 14.65
N ILE A 187 -5.92 5.51 14.09
CA ILE A 187 -5.01 6.59 13.69
C ILE A 187 -5.62 7.48 12.59
N LYS A 188 -6.27 6.87 11.58
CA LYS A 188 -6.94 7.59 10.48
C LYS A 188 -8.15 8.38 11.00
N LEU A 189 -8.95 7.79 11.89
CA LEU A 189 -10.07 8.47 12.54
C LEU A 189 -9.59 9.66 13.38
N ARG A 190 -8.58 9.45 14.23
CA ARG A 190 -7.95 10.48 15.06
C ARG A 190 -7.40 11.64 14.22
N ASN A 191 -6.70 11.33 13.12
CA ASN A 191 -6.12 12.36 12.27
C ASN A 191 -7.18 13.14 11.48
N GLN A 192 -8.28 12.51 11.07
CA GLN A 192 -9.41 13.20 10.45
C GLN A 192 -10.13 14.10 11.45
N LEU A 193 -10.33 13.65 12.69
CA LEU A 193 -10.91 14.47 13.77
C LEU A 193 -10.05 15.70 14.08
N LEU A 194 -8.73 15.53 14.21
CA LEU A 194 -7.82 16.64 14.47
C LEU A 194 -7.84 17.68 13.34
N LYS A 195 -7.95 17.24 12.08
CA LYS A 195 -8.12 18.15 10.93
C LYS A 195 -9.41 18.93 11.00
N THR A 196 -10.54 18.27 11.28
CA THR A 196 -11.84 18.94 11.42
C THR A 196 -11.84 19.94 12.57
N ILE A 197 -11.26 19.59 13.73
CA ILE A 197 -11.11 20.50 14.87
C ILE A 197 -10.26 21.72 14.49
N THR A 198 -9.17 21.52 13.73
CA THR A 198 -8.29 22.62 13.30
C THR A 198 -9.04 23.57 12.37
N ILE A 199 -9.76 23.03 11.38
CA ILE A 199 -10.60 23.82 10.45
C ILE A 199 -11.67 24.61 11.23
N LEU A 200 -12.34 23.99 12.20
CA LEU A 200 -13.35 24.65 13.03
C LEU A 200 -12.76 25.71 13.98
N LYS A 201 -11.49 25.57 14.40
CA LYS A 201 -10.79 26.57 15.20
C LYS A 201 -10.33 27.77 14.38
N GLU A 202 -9.96 27.53 13.12
CA GLU A 202 -9.59 28.57 12.15
C GLU A 202 -10.81 29.29 11.57
N TYR A 203 -12.01 28.72 11.72
CA TYR A 203 -13.24 29.32 11.24
C TYR A 203 -13.63 30.54 12.10
N ASP A 204 -13.38 31.73 11.58
CA ASP A 204 -13.73 32.98 12.25
C ASP A 204 -15.21 33.33 12.05
N ILE A 205 -15.97 33.21 13.14
CA ILE A 205 -17.40 33.55 13.24
C ILE A 205 -17.64 35.04 12.89
N SER A 206 -16.62 35.89 13.03
CA SER A 206 -16.71 37.31 12.66
C SER A 206 -16.98 37.52 11.16
N LEU A 207 -16.61 36.56 10.30
CA LEU A 207 -16.87 36.64 8.85
C LEU A 207 -18.35 36.46 8.50
N LEU A 208 -19.12 35.73 9.32
CA LEU A 208 -20.56 35.55 9.14
C LEU A 208 -21.39 36.71 9.70
N SER A 209 -20.80 37.52 10.59
CA SER A 209 -21.47 38.66 11.24
C SER A 209 -21.96 39.74 10.25
N LYS A 210 -21.45 39.74 9.02
CA LYS A 210 -21.81 40.69 7.96
C LYS A 210 -23.02 40.26 7.12
N MET A 211 -23.54 39.03 7.22
CA MET A 211 -24.53 38.51 6.27
C MET A 211 -25.86 38.01 6.87
N ILE A 212 -26.07 37.97 8.19
CA ILE A 212 -27.19 37.23 8.78
C ILE A 212 -27.89 37.99 9.92
N THR A 213 -29.24 37.92 9.97
CA THR A 213 -30.10 38.49 11.01
C THR A 213 -29.81 37.91 12.40
N LYS A 214 -30.05 38.70 13.47
CA LYS A 214 -29.69 38.40 14.87
C LYS A 214 -30.10 36.99 15.34
N THR A 215 -31.29 36.52 14.97
CA THR A 215 -31.84 35.21 15.38
C THR A 215 -31.07 34.03 14.79
N LYS A 216 -30.75 34.07 13.49
CA LYS A 216 -29.97 33.01 12.82
C LYS A 216 -28.50 32.98 13.27
N LYS A 217 -27.98 34.10 13.78
CA LYS A 217 -26.64 34.17 14.38
C LYS A 217 -26.59 33.43 15.73
N GLU A 218 -27.65 33.53 16.52
CA GLU A 218 -27.77 32.82 17.80
C GLU A 218 -27.93 31.31 17.58
N GLU A 219 -28.80 30.88 16.66
CA GLU A 219 -28.96 29.46 16.29
C GLU A 219 -27.67 28.82 15.76
N LEU A 220 -26.92 29.55 14.92
CA LEU A 220 -25.66 29.04 14.37
C LEU A 220 -24.56 28.96 15.44
N ASN A 221 -24.50 29.93 16.36
CA ASN A 221 -23.58 29.88 17.49
C ASN A 221 -23.91 28.70 18.41
N GLU A 222 -25.18 28.43 18.66
CA GLU A 222 -25.63 27.28 19.45
C GLU A 222 -25.26 25.96 18.76
N MET A 223 -25.50 25.84 17.44
CA MET A 223 -25.08 24.66 16.67
C MET A 223 -23.56 24.44 16.71
N LEU A 224 -22.76 25.50 16.59
CA LEU A 224 -21.30 25.40 16.64
C LEU A 224 -20.77 25.05 18.03
N GLN A 225 -21.42 25.53 19.10
CA GLN A 225 -21.07 25.15 20.46
C GLN A 225 -21.46 23.70 20.75
N ASN A 226 -22.66 23.28 20.35
CA ASN A 226 -23.08 21.89 20.45
C ASN A 226 -22.14 20.96 19.67
N LEU A 227 -21.68 21.37 18.49
CA LEU A 227 -20.70 20.61 17.71
C LEU A 227 -19.34 20.52 18.42
N LYS A 228 -18.87 21.61 19.04
CA LYS A 228 -17.64 21.62 19.84
C LYS A 228 -17.74 20.71 21.06
N GLU A 229 -18.86 20.76 21.77
CA GLU A 229 -19.09 19.98 22.98
C GLU A 229 -19.20 18.49 22.67
N VAL A 230 -19.89 18.11 21.60
CA VAL A 230 -19.92 16.72 21.10
C VAL A 230 -18.51 16.25 20.72
N LEU A 231 -17.71 17.09 20.07
CA LEU A 231 -16.33 16.76 19.71
C LEU A 231 -15.41 16.62 20.93
N ASP A 232 -15.59 17.43 21.96
CA ASP A 232 -14.81 17.35 23.20
C ASP A 232 -15.21 16.15 24.07
N ASN A 233 -16.50 15.83 24.15
CA ASN A 233 -16.98 14.60 24.81
C ASN A 233 -16.43 13.36 24.10
N PHE A 234 -16.49 13.35 22.77
CA PHE A 234 -15.90 12.27 21.98
C PHE A 234 -14.39 12.18 22.17
N LYS A 235 -13.68 13.30 22.36
CA LYS A 235 -12.25 13.30 22.66
C LYS A 235 -11.94 12.71 24.05
N GLN A 236 -12.76 13.00 25.06
CA GLN A 236 -12.60 12.46 26.42
C GLN A 236 -12.88 10.96 26.47
N ASP A 237 -13.96 10.50 25.84
CA ASP A 237 -14.29 9.07 25.75
C ASP A 237 -13.15 8.26 25.10
N PHE A 238 -12.44 8.87 24.13
CA PHE A 238 -11.29 8.25 23.47
C PHE A 238 -10.00 8.26 24.31
N GLN A 239 -9.85 9.18 25.27
CA GLN A 239 -8.72 9.21 26.20
C GLN A 239 -8.85 8.18 27.33
N ASN A 240 -10.09 7.85 27.71
CA ASN A 240 -10.39 6.90 28.77
C ASN A 240 -10.31 5.42 28.31
N LEU A 241 -10.05 5.18 27.02
CA LEU A 241 -9.93 3.84 26.41
C LEU A 241 -8.49 3.40 26.15
N SER A 242 -7.48 4.22 26.48
CA SER A 242 -6.04 3.87 26.39
C SER A 242 -5.46 3.55 27.76
#